data_AF-A0A0P9QCV9-F1
#
_entry.id   AF-A0A0P9QCV9-F1
#
_cell.length_a   1.000
_cell.length_b   1.000
_cell.length_c   1.000
_cell.angle_alpha   90.00
_cell.angle_beta   90.00
_cell.angle_gamma   90.00
#
_symmetry.space_group_name_H-M   'P 1'
#
loop_
_entity.id
_entity.type
_entity.pdbx_description
1 polymer ?
#
loop_
_entity_poly.entity_id
_entity_poly.type
_entity_poly.pdbx_seq_one_letter_code
_entity_poly.pdbx_strand_id
1 'polypeptide(L)'
;MVRHRCACHASISEVRSMAASTSVHSNALNFMSCLKSGVDPRTGLYNISISLPDLQSNDLRGPEFRLDMSYSQLNKLDSGYGLGWNLQVSQYDPATQILSLSTGETFRVDGTSSGGRLTMTEKKLDTFHFYKLDDERYRVVHKSGLEEILKLHS
;
A
#
# COMPACT_ATOMS: atom_id res chain seq x y z
N MET A 1 37.09 -25.25 -62.59
CA MET A 1 35.67 -24.99 -62.90
C MET A 1 34.87 -25.14 -61.59
N VAL A 2 34.18 -24.06 -61.21
CA VAL A 2 33.08 -23.92 -60.22
C VAL A 2 33.35 -24.15 -58.73
N ARG A 3 33.01 -23.09 -57.98
CA ARG A 3 32.99 -22.85 -56.53
C ARG A 3 31.92 -23.70 -55.83
N HIS A 4 31.96 -23.83 -54.51
CA HIS A 4 30.93 -23.21 -53.65
C HIS A 4 31.34 -23.16 -52.16
N ARG A 5 31.22 -21.95 -51.60
CA ARG A 5 31.25 -21.64 -50.17
C ARG A 5 30.09 -22.36 -49.48
N CYS A 6 30.32 -22.95 -48.31
CA CYS A 6 29.22 -23.25 -47.39
C CYS A 6 29.12 -22.10 -46.38
N ALA A 7 28.00 -21.38 -46.44
CA ALA A 7 27.67 -20.27 -45.57
C ALA A 7 26.78 -20.74 -44.41
N CYS A 8 26.88 -20.00 -43.31
CA CYS A 8 26.25 -20.19 -42.01
C CYS A 8 24.72 -20.37 -42.07
N HIS A 9 24.18 -21.17 -41.15
CA HIS A 9 22.81 -20.97 -40.65
C HIS A 9 22.87 -20.90 -39.13
N ALA A 10 23.08 -19.69 -38.62
CA ALA A 10 22.82 -19.39 -37.21
C ALA A 10 21.29 -19.42 -37.04
N SER A 11 20.82 -20.30 -36.15
CA SER A 11 19.43 -20.33 -35.71
C SER A 11 19.11 -18.98 -35.06
N ILE A 12 18.32 -18.14 -35.75
CA ILE A 12 17.73 -16.94 -35.14
C ILE A 12 16.72 -17.45 -34.10
N SER A 13 17.09 -17.31 -32.84
CA SER A 13 16.18 -17.50 -31.71
C SER A 13 14.99 -16.57 -31.88
N GLU A 14 13.80 -17.17 -31.91
CA GLU A 14 12.51 -16.52 -32.01
C GLU A 14 12.38 -15.46 -30.91
N VAL A 15 12.35 -14.19 -31.31
CA VAL A 15 12.06 -13.08 -30.40
C VAL A 15 10.60 -13.22 -30.00
N ARG A 16 10.33 -13.87 -28.87
CA ARG A 16 8.99 -13.85 -28.27
C ARG A 16 8.64 -12.41 -27.95
N SER A 17 7.62 -11.90 -28.64
CA SER A 17 6.99 -10.63 -28.29
C SER A 17 6.52 -10.68 -26.84
N MET A 18 7.08 -9.80 -26.02
CA MET A 18 6.66 -9.57 -24.62
C MET A 18 5.39 -8.70 -24.54
N ALA A 19 4.73 -8.44 -25.67
CA ALA A 19 3.49 -7.67 -25.67
C ALA A 19 2.40 -8.49 -24.95
N ALA A 20 1.95 -7.98 -23.81
CA ALA A 20 0.79 -8.52 -23.11
C ALA A 20 -0.39 -8.58 -24.10
N SER A 21 -0.98 -9.77 -24.26
CA SER A 21 -2.17 -9.97 -25.08
C SER A 21 -3.38 -9.36 -24.36
N THR A 22 -3.70 -8.09 -24.65
CA THR A 22 -4.91 -7.46 -24.13
C THR A 22 -6.04 -7.65 -25.14
N SER A 23 -7.22 -8.09 -24.67
CA SER A 23 -8.42 -8.25 -25.52
C SER A 23 -8.98 -6.91 -26.02
N VAL A 24 -8.46 -5.80 -25.49
CA VAL A 24 -8.84 -4.43 -25.84
C VAL A 24 -7.57 -3.63 -26.11
N HIS A 25 -7.45 -3.13 -27.34
CA HIS A 25 -6.43 -2.15 -27.71
C HIS A 25 -6.91 -0.76 -27.27
N SER A 26 -6.30 -0.19 -26.23
CA SER A 26 -6.66 1.14 -25.73
C SER A 26 -5.44 1.94 -25.33
N ASN A 27 -5.40 3.22 -25.71
CA ASN A 27 -4.38 4.17 -25.25
C ASN A 27 -4.46 4.43 -23.75
N ALA A 28 -5.55 4.05 -23.07
CA ALA A 28 -5.65 4.09 -21.62
C ALA A 28 -4.58 3.20 -20.94
N LEU A 29 -4.13 2.13 -21.61
CA LEU A 29 -3.08 1.25 -21.08
C LEU A 29 -1.67 1.81 -21.24
N ASN A 30 -1.48 2.87 -22.04
CA ASN A 30 -0.19 3.58 -22.11
C ASN A 30 0.12 4.32 -20.80
N PHE A 31 -0.88 4.56 -19.96
CA PHE A 31 -0.74 5.21 -18.66
C PHE A 31 -1.30 4.30 -17.56
N MET A 32 -0.48 3.38 -17.06
CA MET A 32 -0.77 2.70 -15.79
C MET A 32 -0.65 3.70 -14.63
N SER A 33 -1.66 4.56 -14.44
CA SER A 33 -1.71 5.55 -13.35
C SER A 33 -1.76 4.90 -11.96
N CYS A 34 -2.22 3.65 -11.90
CA CYS A 34 -2.30 2.80 -10.72
C CYS A 34 -0.92 2.38 -10.19
N LEU A 35 0.09 2.23 -11.06
CA LEU A 35 1.41 1.72 -10.65
C LEU A 35 2.45 2.83 -10.75
N LYS A 36 3.09 3.13 -9.63
CA LYS A 36 4.21 4.06 -9.53
C LYS A 36 5.42 3.28 -9.07
N SER A 37 6.52 3.38 -9.80
CA SER A 37 7.78 2.77 -9.36
C SER A 37 8.95 3.69 -9.67
N GLY A 38 10.04 3.53 -8.92
CA GLY A 38 11.23 4.33 -9.14
C GLY A 38 12.37 3.91 -8.24
N VAL A 39 13.56 4.36 -8.61
CA VAL A 39 14.75 4.27 -7.77
C VAL A 39 14.99 5.67 -7.19
N ASP A 40 15.11 5.79 -5.87
CA ASP A 40 15.57 7.04 -5.28
C ASP A 40 17.06 7.21 -5.64
N PRO A 41 17.42 8.24 -6.44
CA PRO A 41 18.79 8.41 -6.91
C PRO A 41 19.80 8.69 -5.78
N ARG A 42 19.33 9.10 -4.59
CA ARG A 42 20.21 9.39 -3.45
C ARG A 42 20.63 8.13 -2.70
N THR A 43 19.75 7.12 -2.68
CA THR A 43 19.96 5.89 -1.89
C THR A 43 20.17 4.66 -2.76
N GLY A 44 19.82 4.74 -4.05
CA GLY A 44 19.81 3.59 -4.96
C GLY A 44 18.67 2.60 -4.68
N LEU A 45 17.73 2.96 -3.80
CA LEU A 45 16.67 2.06 -3.36
C LEU A 45 15.48 2.08 -4.31
N TYR A 46 15.03 0.89 -4.67
CA TYR A 46 13.85 0.69 -5.50
C TYR A 46 12.58 0.64 -4.64
N ASN A 47 11.55 1.39 -5.05
CA ASN A 47 10.24 1.38 -4.42
C ASN A 47 9.15 1.20 -5.48
N ILE A 48 8.05 0.53 -5.10
CA ILE A 48 6.82 0.41 -5.90
C ILE A 48 5.65 0.84 -5.04
N SER A 49 4.67 1.50 -5.63
CA SER A 49 3.36 1.75 -5.06
C SER A 49 2.29 1.39 -6.09
N ILE A 50 1.30 0.62 -5.65
CA ILE A 50 0.14 0.20 -6.42
C ILE A 50 -1.08 0.83 -5.72
N SER A 51 -1.69 1.79 -6.39
CA SER A 51 -2.91 2.47 -5.93
C SER A 51 -4.14 1.72 -6.42
N LEU A 52 -4.91 1.13 -5.52
CA LEU A 52 -6.17 0.50 -5.89
C LEU A 52 -7.25 1.58 -6.13
N PRO A 53 -8.27 1.29 -6.94
CA PRO A 53 -9.39 2.22 -7.14
C PRO A 53 -10.07 2.56 -5.83
N ASP A 54 -10.51 3.81 -5.70
CA ASP A 54 -11.22 4.28 -4.52
C ASP A 54 -12.53 3.48 -4.34
N LEU A 55 -12.72 2.95 -3.13
CA LEU A 55 -13.91 2.19 -2.78
C LEU A 55 -14.97 3.16 -2.24
N GLN A 56 -16.02 3.32 -3.03
CA GLN A 56 -17.18 4.12 -2.65
C GLN A 56 -18.22 3.20 -2.00
N SER A 57 -18.52 3.48 -0.73
CA SER A 57 -19.49 2.70 0.05
C SER A 57 -20.86 3.37 0.05
N ASN A 58 -21.90 2.59 0.40
CA ASN A 58 -23.25 3.11 0.64
C ASN A 58 -23.82 3.95 -0.53
N ASP A 59 -23.80 3.41 -1.76
CA ASP A 59 -24.31 4.08 -2.97
C ASP A 59 -23.73 5.50 -3.19
N LEU A 60 -22.40 5.61 -3.06
CA LEU A 60 -21.63 6.87 -3.16
C LEU A 60 -21.96 7.92 -2.08
N ARG A 61 -22.62 7.52 -0.99
CA ARG A 61 -22.96 8.39 0.16
C ARG A 61 -22.15 8.08 1.42
N GLY A 62 -21.35 7.03 1.39
CA GLY A 62 -20.47 6.66 2.49
C GLY A 62 -19.13 7.41 2.42
N PRO A 63 -18.30 7.29 3.45
CA PRO A 63 -16.93 7.76 3.39
C PRO A 63 -16.16 7.03 2.29
N GLU A 64 -15.27 7.76 1.64
CA GLU A 64 -14.34 7.21 0.65
C GLU A 64 -13.22 6.44 1.37
N PHE A 65 -12.90 5.25 0.85
CA PHE A 65 -11.80 4.43 1.33
C PHE A 65 -10.84 4.11 0.18
N ARG A 66 -9.61 4.61 0.30
CA ARG A 66 -8.53 4.37 -0.66
C ARG A 66 -7.54 3.36 -0.08
N LEU A 67 -7.17 2.39 -0.90
CA LEU A 67 -6.22 1.36 -0.52
C LEU A 67 -4.98 1.41 -1.41
N ASP A 68 -3.83 1.68 -0.81
CA ASP A 68 -2.55 1.66 -1.50
C ASP A 68 -1.68 0.53 -0.95
N MET A 69 -1.01 -0.19 -1.84
CA MET A 69 -0.02 -1.19 -1.52
C MET A 69 1.35 -0.67 -1.91
N SER A 70 2.32 -0.72 -1.00
CA SER A 70 3.66 -0.18 -1.23
C SER A 70 4.73 -1.20 -0.92
N TYR A 71 5.80 -1.19 -1.70
CA TYR A 71 6.99 -1.98 -1.52
C TYR A 71 8.18 -1.08 -1.23
N SER A 72 8.95 -1.42 -0.20
CA SER A 72 10.23 -0.79 0.09
C SER A 72 11.28 -1.83 0.48
N GLN A 73 12.47 -1.73 -0.11
CA GLN A 73 13.62 -2.59 0.23
C GLN A 73 14.10 -2.41 1.68
N LEU A 74 13.76 -1.30 2.32
CA LEU A 74 14.08 -1.02 3.72
C LEU A 74 13.14 -1.73 4.69
N ASN A 75 11.92 -2.04 4.24
CA ASN A 75 11.01 -2.84 5.03
C ASN A 75 11.48 -4.30 4.99
N LYS A 76 11.96 -4.79 6.14
CA LYS A 76 12.41 -6.19 6.31
C LYS A 76 11.35 -7.08 6.94
N LEU A 77 10.15 -6.55 7.13
CA LEU A 77 9.03 -7.29 7.68
C LEU A 77 8.18 -7.85 6.55
N ASP A 78 7.62 -9.03 6.79
CA ASP A 78 6.53 -9.57 6.01
C ASP A 78 5.26 -9.44 6.84
N SER A 79 4.41 -8.49 6.48
CA SER A 79 3.14 -8.22 7.17
C SER A 79 1.98 -9.06 6.63
N GLY A 80 2.28 -10.17 5.92
CA GLY A 80 1.28 -11.06 5.30
C GLY A 80 1.04 -10.77 3.81
N TYR A 81 1.73 -9.78 3.25
CA TYR A 81 1.65 -9.38 1.83
C TYR A 81 2.94 -9.68 1.07
N GLY A 82 3.92 -10.32 1.73
CA GLY A 82 5.26 -10.56 1.22
C GLY A 82 6.29 -9.61 1.83
N LEU A 83 7.54 -10.08 1.85
CA LEU A 83 8.67 -9.32 2.39
C LEU A 83 8.80 -7.93 1.74
N GLY A 84 8.81 -6.89 2.56
CA GLY A 84 8.97 -5.51 2.12
C GLY A 84 7.70 -4.86 1.56
N TRP A 85 6.61 -5.62 1.42
CA TRP A 85 5.30 -5.10 1.08
C TRP A 85 4.55 -4.65 2.33
N ASN A 86 3.83 -3.54 2.20
CA ASN A 86 2.93 -3.03 3.22
C ASN A 86 1.64 -2.52 2.57
N LEU A 87 0.53 -2.75 3.26
CA LEU A 87 -0.76 -2.18 2.92
C LEU A 87 -0.98 -0.93 3.76
N GLN A 88 -1.38 0.17 3.13
CA GLN A 88 -1.58 1.46 3.80
C GLN A 88 -2.92 1.50 4.57
N VAL A 89 -3.02 0.67 5.60
CA VAL A 89 -4.14 0.59 6.54
C VAL A 89 -3.72 1.10 7.91
N SER A 90 -4.68 1.52 8.74
CA SER A 90 -4.37 1.88 10.12
C SER A 90 -3.94 0.66 10.93
N GLN A 91 -2.91 0.82 11.75
CA GLN A 91 -2.31 -0.22 12.58
C GLN A 91 -1.98 0.35 13.95
N TYR A 92 -2.15 -0.45 14.98
CA TYR A 92 -1.75 -0.09 16.34
C TYR A 92 -0.92 -1.21 16.94
N ASP A 93 0.25 -0.87 17.46
CA ASP A 93 1.12 -1.76 18.22
C ASP A 93 0.99 -1.45 19.71
N PRO A 94 0.34 -2.31 20.52
CA PRO A 94 0.22 -2.11 21.95
C PRO A 94 1.54 -2.14 22.72
N ALA A 95 2.58 -2.82 22.18
CA ALA A 95 3.88 -2.95 22.85
C ALA A 95 4.68 -1.64 22.77
N THR A 96 4.68 -0.99 21.61
CA THR A 96 5.34 0.31 21.40
C THR A 96 4.42 1.50 21.65
N GLN A 97 3.10 1.25 21.76
CA GLN A 97 2.04 2.25 21.86
C GLN A 97 1.96 3.18 20.64
N ILE A 98 2.39 2.70 19.47
CA ILE A 98 2.40 3.48 18.22
C ILE A 98 1.13 3.16 17.42
N LEU A 99 0.38 4.20 17.08
CA LEU A 99 -0.74 4.19 16.13
C LEU A 99 -0.27 4.79 14.82
N SER A 100 -0.22 3.98 13.76
CA SER A 100 0.00 4.45 12.39
C SER A 100 -1.35 4.46 11.66
N LEU A 101 -1.76 5.60 11.12
CA LEU A 101 -3.02 5.74 10.41
C LEU A 101 -2.85 5.49 8.91
N SER A 102 -3.93 5.08 8.25
CA SER A 102 -4.01 4.96 6.78
C SER A 102 -3.69 6.27 6.05
N THR A 103 -3.84 7.43 6.70
CA THR A 103 -3.42 8.75 6.18
C THR A 103 -1.90 8.91 6.08
N GLY A 104 -1.12 8.01 6.69
CA GLY A 104 0.34 8.10 6.81
C GLY A 104 0.80 8.84 8.08
N GLU A 105 -0.12 9.40 8.85
CA GLU A 105 0.19 9.99 10.15
C GLU A 105 0.53 8.90 11.16
N THR A 106 1.47 9.17 12.07
CA THR A 106 1.83 8.24 13.14
C THR A 106 1.84 8.99 14.45
N PHE A 107 1.20 8.40 15.47
CA PHE A 107 1.10 8.99 16.79
C PHE A 107 1.44 7.97 17.89
N ARG A 108 2.12 8.42 18.94
CA ARG A 108 2.32 7.65 20.17
C ARG A 108 1.19 7.91 21.16
N VAL A 109 0.56 6.84 21.62
CA VAL A 109 -0.44 6.86 22.69
C VAL A 109 0.26 7.05 24.02
N ASP A 110 -0.14 8.06 24.78
CA ASP A 110 0.48 8.44 26.05
C ASP A 110 -0.52 8.63 27.20
N GLY A 111 -1.82 8.49 26.93
CA GLY A 111 -2.84 8.62 27.95
C GLY A 111 -4.18 7.99 27.59
N THR A 112 -5.08 8.02 28.56
CA THR A 112 -6.46 7.55 28.42
C THR A 112 -7.38 8.52 29.13
N SER A 113 -8.40 9.00 28.42
CA SER A 113 -9.42 9.89 28.93
C SER A 113 -10.63 9.11 29.47
N SER A 114 -11.54 9.79 30.17
CA SER A 114 -12.80 9.20 30.62
C SER A 114 -13.60 8.68 29.43
N GLY A 115 -14.11 7.45 29.54
CA GLY A 115 -14.87 6.79 28.47
C GLY A 115 -14.04 5.95 27.47
N GLY A 116 -12.80 5.59 27.80
CA GLY A 116 -11.99 4.64 27.01
C GLY A 116 -11.33 5.24 25.76
N ARG A 117 -11.33 6.57 25.64
CA ARG A 117 -10.65 7.29 24.57
C ARG A 117 -9.15 7.38 24.86
N LEU A 118 -8.34 6.89 23.95
CA LEU A 118 -6.88 6.98 24.00
C LEU A 118 -6.43 8.37 23.52
N THR A 119 -5.42 8.93 24.17
CA THR A 119 -4.91 10.28 23.90
C THR A 119 -3.46 10.24 23.45
N MET A 120 -3.08 11.26 22.67
CA MET A 120 -1.73 11.47 22.18
C MET A 120 -1.40 12.96 22.31
N THR A 121 -0.42 13.34 23.12
CA THR A 121 -0.07 14.75 23.39
C THR A 121 0.39 15.47 22.12
N GLU A 122 1.01 14.76 21.19
CA GLU A 122 1.50 15.32 19.91
C GLU A 122 0.40 15.57 18.87
N LYS A 123 -0.81 15.03 19.07
CA LYS A 123 -1.94 15.25 18.18
C LYS A 123 -2.50 16.67 18.38
N LYS A 124 -2.11 17.59 17.49
CA LYS A 124 -2.55 19.00 17.53
C LYS A 124 -3.88 19.27 16.82
N LEU A 125 -4.21 18.46 15.81
CA LEU A 125 -5.43 18.63 15.01
C LEU A 125 -6.43 17.55 15.39
N ASP A 126 -7.70 17.94 15.59
CA ASP A 126 -8.75 16.97 15.88
C ASP A 126 -9.29 16.30 14.60
N THR A 127 -8.49 15.40 14.02
CA THR A 127 -8.80 14.71 12.76
C THR A 127 -9.36 13.32 12.95
N PHE A 128 -9.12 12.68 14.10
CA PHE A 128 -9.61 11.34 14.42
C PHE A 128 -9.72 11.14 15.93
N HIS A 129 -10.49 10.16 16.36
CA HIS A 129 -10.55 9.72 17.76
C HIS A 129 -10.21 8.24 17.86
N PHE A 130 -9.39 7.87 18.84
CA PHE A 130 -8.96 6.49 19.06
C PHE A 130 -9.52 5.96 20.37
N TYR A 131 -10.07 4.75 20.34
CA TYR A 131 -10.72 4.12 21.49
C TYR A 131 -10.23 2.70 21.68
N LYS A 132 -10.04 2.29 22.93
CA LYS A 132 -9.94 0.87 23.28
C LYS A 132 -11.36 0.34 23.50
N LEU A 133 -11.78 -0.65 22.71
CA LEU A 133 -13.11 -1.27 22.84
C LEU A 133 -13.08 -2.42 23.85
N ASP A 134 -12.06 -3.28 23.74
CA ASP A 134 -11.77 -4.37 24.68
C ASP A 134 -10.27 -4.70 24.60
N ASP A 135 -9.86 -5.86 25.11
CA ASP A 135 -8.44 -6.24 25.17
C ASP A 135 -7.82 -6.57 23.81
N GLU A 136 -8.62 -6.87 22.79
CA GLU A 136 -8.15 -7.24 21.44
C GLU A 136 -8.58 -6.26 20.37
N ARG A 137 -9.56 -5.39 20.64
CA ARG A 137 -10.16 -4.50 19.65
C ARG A 137 -10.01 -3.04 20.00
N TYR A 138 -9.67 -2.28 18.97
CA TYR A 138 -9.56 -0.83 19.02
C TYR A 138 -10.38 -0.22 17.90
N ARG A 139 -10.78 1.04 18.06
CA ARG A 139 -11.57 1.77 17.08
C ARG A 139 -10.97 3.13 16.80
N VAL A 140 -10.74 3.42 15.52
CA VAL A 140 -10.37 4.73 15.02
C VAL A 140 -11.60 5.34 14.34
N VAL A 141 -12.00 6.53 14.76
CA VAL A 141 -13.11 7.29 14.15
C VAL A 141 -12.54 8.54 13.52
N HIS A 142 -12.56 8.63 12.20
CA HIS A 142 -12.06 9.79 11.46
C HIS A 142 -13.12 10.89 11.37
N LYS A 143 -12.68 12.14 11.22
CA LYS A 143 -13.57 13.29 10.98
C LYS A 143 -14.43 13.15 9.72
N SER A 144 -14.02 12.31 8.76
CA SER A 144 -14.77 12.00 7.54
C SER A 144 -15.99 11.11 7.79
N GLY A 145 -16.12 10.55 8.99
CA GLY A 145 -17.13 9.52 9.30
C GLY A 145 -16.67 8.09 9.00
N LEU A 146 -15.45 7.89 8.49
CA LEU A 146 -14.84 6.57 8.38
C LEU A 146 -14.54 6.02 9.79
N GLU A 147 -15.00 4.81 10.08
CA GLU A 147 -14.63 4.08 11.27
C GLU A 147 -13.83 2.84 10.91
N GLU A 148 -12.68 2.66 11.56
CA GLU A 148 -11.82 1.49 11.42
C GLU A 148 -11.80 0.70 12.72
N ILE A 149 -12.04 -0.61 12.63
CA ILE A 149 -11.92 -1.54 13.76
C ILE A 149 -10.62 -2.31 13.61
N LEU A 150 -9.67 -2.05 14.51
CA LEU A 150 -8.39 -2.74 14.56
C LEU A 150 -8.53 -3.94 15.50
N LYS A 151 -8.05 -5.09 15.05
CA LYS A 151 -8.03 -6.31 15.86
C LYS A 151 -6.59 -6.78 16.04
N LEU A 152 -6.22 -7.10 17.28
CA LEU A 152 -4.96 -7.75 17.58
C LEU A 152 -4.91 -9.11 16.87
N HIS A 153 -3.84 -9.33 16.11
CA HIS A 153 -3.57 -10.62 15.49
C HIS A 153 -2.50 -11.35 16.31
N SER A 154 -2.76 -12.61 16.62
CA SER A 154 -1.90 -13.51 17.42
C SER A 154 -0.94 -14.30 16.56
#